data_AF-A0A936IJ86-F1
#
_entry.id   AF-A0A936IJ86-F1
#
_cell.length_a   1.000
_cell.length_b   1.000
_cell.length_c   1.000
_cell.angle_alpha   90.00
_cell.angle_beta   90.00
_cell.angle_gamma   90.00
#
_symmetry.space_group_name_H-M   'P 1'
#
loop_
_entity.id
_entity.type
_entity.pdbx_description
1 polymer ?
#
loop_
_entity_poly.entity_id
_entity_poly.type
_entity_poly.pdbx_seq_one_letter_code
_entity_poly.pdbx_strand_id
1 'polypeptide(L)'
;MKTFTDNAGRTWTLAINVGAVKRVRDLLGVDLLSVFESDLIERLYRDPVLLCDVIYTVCRPEADALGISDEDFGRAMAGDAIDHATQALLAEVVSFFPSPRDRANLQALLTKAQAVMDRARDKVEAAVLAIDPGRLVDQMLGPSGGSSGAAPASSASNPTD
;
A
#
# COMPACT_ATOMS: atom_id res chain seq x y z
N MET A 1 -2.84 -12.57 19.80
CA MET A 1 -3.42 -11.22 19.78
C MET A 1 -2.28 -10.23 19.76
N LYS A 2 -2.14 -9.53 18.63
CA LYS A 2 -1.18 -8.43 18.45
C LYS A 2 -1.89 -7.12 18.70
N THR A 3 -1.12 -6.10 19.03
CA THR A 3 -1.63 -4.76 19.28
C THR A 3 -0.82 -3.76 18.48
N PHE A 4 -1.41 -2.61 18.21
CA PHE A 4 -0.73 -1.44 17.69
C PHE A 4 -1.33 -0.19 18.34
N THR A 5 -0.61 0.92 18.27
CA THR A 5 -1.08 2.22 18.77
C THR A 5 -1.31 3.15 17.58
N ASP A 6 -2.46 3.82 17.55
CA ASP A 6 -2.76 4.83 16.53
C ASP A 6 -2.23 6.23 16.92
N ASN A 7 -2.36 7.21 16.03
CA ASN A 7 -1.84 8.57 16.29
C ASN A 7 -2.67 9.35 17.32
N ALA A 8 -3.82 8.84 17.76
CA ALA A 8 -4.58 9.38 18.88
C ALA A 8 -4.14 8.78 20.23
N GLY A 9 -3.12 7.90 20.23
CA GLY A 9 -2.61 7.23 21.42
C GLY A 9 -3.49 6.06 21.89
N ARG A 10 -4.43 5.60 21.06
CA ARG A 10 -5.30 4.46 21.38
C ARG A 10 -4.58 3.18 21.01
N THR A 11 -4.59 2.21 21.93
CA THR A 11 -4.08 0.86 21.66
C THR A 11 -5.22 -0.02 21.20
N TRP A 12 -5.05 -0.65 20.05
CA TRP A 12 -6.05 -1.52 19.44
C TRP A 12 -5.60 -2.97 19.52
N THR A 13 -6.53 -3.88 19.81
CA THR A 13 -6.25 -5.31 19.84
C THR A 13 -6.76 -6.00 18.58
N LEU A 14 -5.82 -6.56 17.81
CA LEU A 14 -6.15 -7.39 16.66
C LEU A 14 -6.35 -8.83 17.14
N ALA A 15 -7.58 -9.30 16.99
CA ALA A 15 -8.00 -10.66 17.28
C ALA A 15 -8.60 -11.30 16.02
N ILE A 16 -7.76 -12.02 15.26
CA ILE A 16 -8.23 -12.76 14.09
C ILE A 16 -8.81 -14.09 14.56
N ASN A 17 -10.13 -14.11 14.69
CA ASN A 17 -10.93 -15.31 14.97
C ASN A 17 -11.97 -15.53 13.85
N VAL A 18 -12.72 -16.63 13.91
CA VAL A 18 -13.74 -16.95 12.90
C VAL A 18 -14.76 -15.81 12.74
N GLY A 19 -15.12 -15.12 13.82
CA GLY A 19 -16.02 -13.97 13.77
C GLY A 19 -15.40 -12.79 13.01
N ALA A 20 -14.12 -12.48 13.25
CA ALA A 20 -13.39 -11.42 12.54
C ALA A 20 -13.27 -11.72 11.05
N VAL A 21 -12.89 -12.94 10.68
CA VAL A 21 -12.78 -13.36 9.27
C VAL A 21 -14.13 -13.25 8.57
N LYS A 22 -15.22 -13.71 9.20
CA LYS A 22 -16.58 -13.56 8.65
C LYS A 22 -16.96 -12.10 8.45
N ARG A 23 -16.77 -11.24 9.46
CA ARG A 23 -17.08 -9.80 9.36
C ARG A 23 -16.33 -9.13 8.21
N VAL A 24 -15.02 -9.38 8.08
CA VAL A 24 -14.21 -8.77 7.01
C VAL A 24 -14.69 -9.21 5.63
N ARG A 25 -15.00 -10.50 5.47
CA ARG A 25 -15.56 -11.02 4.22
C ARG A 25 -16.93 -10.45 3.90
N ASP A 26 -17.82 -10.39 4.88
CA ASP A 26 -19.20 -9.97 4.68
C ASP A 26 -19.32 -8.45 4.42
N LEU A 27 -18.46 -7.64 5.05
CA LEU A 27 -18.50 -6.18 4.93
C LEU A 27 -17.66 -5.63 3.79
N LEU A 28 -16.50 -6.25 3.51
CA LEU A 28 -15.51 -5.72 2.56
C LEU A 28 -15.28 -6.63 1.34
N GLY A 29 -15.85 -7.84 1.32
CA GLY A 29 -15.58 -8.82 0.27
C GLY A 29 -14.13 -9.33 0.28
N VAL A 30 -13.43 -9.17 1.40
CA VAL A 30 -12.02 -9.59 1.56
C VAL A 30 -11.94 -10.91 2.32
N ASP A 31 -11.28 -11.90 1.75
CA ASP A 31 -10.96 -13.13 2.48
C ASP A 31 -9.56 -13.04 3.09
N LEU A 32 -9.47 -12.84 4.40
CA LEU A 32 -8.19 -12.78 5.11
C LEU A 32 -7.37 -14.08 5.05
N LEU A 33 -8.00 -15.20 4.67
CA LEU A 33 -7.36 -16.51 4.65
C LEU A 33 -6.84 -16.91 3.27
N SER A 34 -7.12 -16.13 2.22
CA SER A 34 -6.65 -16.39 0.85
C SER A 34 -5.18 -15.99 0.62
N VAL A 35 -4.40 -15.84 1.69
CA VAL A 35 -3.00 -15.36 1.69
C VAL A 35 -2.08 -16.22 0.81
N PHE A 36 -2.41 -17.50 0.60
CA PHE A 36 -1.64 -18.42 -0.24
C PHE A 36 -2.07 -18.44 -1.71
N GLU A 37 -3.28 -18.00 -2.02
CA GLU A 37 -3.93 -18.22 -3.32
C GLU A 37 -4.20 -16.91 -4.07
N SER A 38 -4.09 -15.77 -3.38
CA SER A 38 -4.47 -14.46 -3.90
C SER A 38 -3.37 -13.42 -3.73
N ASP A 39 -3.56 -12.28 -4.39
CA ASP A 39 -2.76 -11.06 -4.30
C ASP A 39 -3.08 -10.21 -3.04
N LEU A 40 -3.69 -10.81 -2.00
CA LEU A 40 -4.18 -10.07 -0.84
C LEU A 40 -3.10 -9.20 -0.18
N ILE A 41 -1.90 -9.76 0.06
CA ILE A 41 -0.81 -9.00 0.68
C ILE A 41 -0.40 -7.82 -0.19
N GLU A 42 -0.31 -8.02 -1.50
CA GLU A 42 0.03 -6.95 -2.45
C GLU A 42 -1.04 -5.86 -2.46
N ARG A 43 -2.33 -6.25 -2.49
CA ARG A 43 -3.47 -5.32 -2.44
C ARG A 43 -3.47 -4.49 -1.17
N LEU A 44 -3.31 -5.11 0.00
CA LEU A 44 -3.27 -4.40 1.28
C LEU A 44 -2.08 -3.44 1.37
N TYR A 45 -0.96 -3.77 0.73
CA TYR A 45 0.20 -2.88 0.69
C TYR A 45 0.03 -1.70 -0.27
N ARG A 46 -0.60 -1.94 -1.44
CA ARG A 46 -0.84 -0.89 -2.45
C ARG A 46 -2.00 0.04 -2.08
N ASP A 47 -2.97 -0.45 -1.32
CA ASP A 47 -4.17 0.26 -0.93
C ASP A 47 -4.24 0.44 0.59
N PRO A 48 -3.64 1.51 1.14
CA PRO A 48 -3.67 1.79 2.57
C PRO A 48 -5.07 2.12 3.09
N VAL A 49 -6.01 2.51 2.22
CA VAL A 49 -7.41 2.75 2.61
C VAL A 49 -8.10 1.41 2.87
N LEU A 50 -8.01 0.47 1.92
CA LEU A 50 -8.53 -0.90 2.11
C LEU A 50 -7.92 -1.57 3.35
N LEU A 51 -6.61 -1.37 3.57
CA LEU A 51 -5.94 -1.86 4.76
C LEU A 51 -6.56 -1.28 6.04
N CYS A 52 -6.79 0.03 6.10
CA CYS A 52 -7.44 0.67 7.25
C CYS A 52 -8.86 0.14 7.46
N ASP A 53 -9.66 -0.02 6.40
CA ASP A 53 -11.02 -0.57 6.47
C ASP A 53 -11.02 -2.00 7.05
N VAL A 54 -10.06 -2.83 6.63
CA VAL A 54 -9.87 -4.20 7.14
C VAL A 54 -9.53 -4.16 8.63
N ILE A 55 -8.56 -3.33 9.03
CA ILE A 55 -8.13 -3.21 10.43
C ILE A 55 -9.30 -2.72 11.30
N TYR A 56 -10.01 -1.68 10.87
CA TYR A 56 -11.20 -1.17 11.55
C TYR A 56 -12.25 -2.27 11.69
N THR A 57 -12.53 -3.02 10.63
CA THR A 57 -13.52 -4.10 10.64
C THR A 57 -13.14 -5.24 11.60
N VAL A 58 -11.84 -5.53 11.74
CA VAL A 58 -11.33 -6.46 12.75
C VAL A 58 -11.57 -5.91 14.15
N CYS A 59 -11.19 -4.65 14.40
CA CYS A 59 -11.34 -3.94 15.67
C CYS A 59 -12.77 -3.49 15.99
N ARG A 60 -13.73 -3.65 15.08
CA ARG A 60 -15.08 -3.10 15.19
C ARG A 60 -15.77 -3.38 16.54
N PRO A 61 -15.71 -4.59 17.13
CA PRO A 61 -16.30 -4.81 18.46
C PRO A 61 -15.68 -3.93 19.57
N GLU A 62 -14.38 -3.68 19.51
CA GLU A 62 -13.67 -2.78 20.43
C GLU A 62 -14.02 -1.32 20.12
N ALA A 63 -14.07 -0.94 18.84
CA ALA A 63 -14.44 0.41 18.41
C ALA A 63 -15.88 0.76 18.82
N ASP A 64 -16.83 -0.16 18.62
CA ASP A 64 -18.23 -0.02 19.01
C ASP A 64 -18.36 0.17 20.54
N ALA A 65 -17.58 -0.59 21.32
CA ALA A 65 -17.56 -0.47 22.78
C ALA A 65 -16.98 0.87 23.27
N LEU A 66 -16.04 1.45 22.52
CA LEU A 66 -15.44 2.76 22.79
C LEU A 66 -16.19 3.94 22.15
N GLY A 67 -17.23 3.66 21.36
CA GLY A 67 -17.96 4.69 20.60
C GLY A 67 -17.13 5.36 19.50
N ILE A 68 -16.16 4.66 18.93
CA ILE A 68 -15.26 5.16 17.89
C ILE A 68 -15.82 4.78 16.51
N SER A 69 -16.12 5.79 15.71
CA SER A 69 -16.55 5.62 14.31
C SER A 69 -15.37 5.20 13.41
N ASP A 70 -15.70 4.70 12.22
CA ASP A 70 -14.73 4.44 11.15
C ASP A 70 -13.94 5.70 10.79
N GLU A 71 -14.63 6.82 10.60
CA GLU A 71 -14.00 8.12 10.29
C GLU A 71 -13.03 8.58 11.39
N ASP A 72 -13.39 8.39 12.67
CA ASP A 72 -12.56 8.74 13.83
C ASP A 72 -11.36 7.81 13.99
N PHE A 73 -11.53 6.55 13.59
CA PHE A 73 -10.44 5.58 13.51
C PHE A 73 -9.48 5.97 12.38
N GLY A 74 -10.00 6.15 11.16
CA GLY A 74 -9.23 6.51 9.97
C GLY A 74 -8.45 7.83 10.11
N ARG A 75 -9.02 8.84 10.78
CA ARG A 75 -8.28 10.10 11.08
C ARG A 75 -7.02 9.88 11.94
N ALA A 76 -6.96 8.82 12.73
CA ALA A 76 -5.79 8.49 13.54
C ALA A 76 -4.80 7.52 12.85
N MET A 77 -5.14 7.03 11.65
CA MET A 77 -4.33 6.09 10.89
C MET A 77 -3.48 6.83 9.85
N ALA A 78 -2.25 7.17 10.20
CA ALA A 78 -1.29 7.76 9.26
C ALA A 78 0.16 7.42 9.63
N GLY A 79 1.04 7.35 8.62
CA GLY A 79 2.46 7.08 8.80
C GLY A 79 2.72 5.77 9.54
N ASP A 80 3.56 5.83 10.56
CA ASP A 80 4.00 4.66 11.34
C ASP A 80 2.84 3.85 11.94
N ALA A 81 1.71 4.48 12.27
CA ALA A 81 0.53 3.77 12.76
C ALA A 81 0.02 2.73 11.75
N ILE A 82 0.07 3.04 10.45
CA ILE A 82 -0.33 2.12 9.38
C ILE A 82 0.66 0.97 9.29
N ASP A 83 1.96 1.25 9.35
CA ASP A 83 3.01 0.22 9.28
C ASP A 83 2.92 -0.74 10.47
N HIS A 84 2.77 -0.22 11.70
CA HIS A 84 2.60 -1.03 12.90
C HIS A 84 1.31 -1.88 12.84
N ALA A 85 0.20 -1.30 12.39
CA ALA A 85 -1.06 -2.03 12.26
C ALA A 85 -0.97 -3.13 11.19
N THR A 86 -0.27 -2.88 10.08
CA THR A 86 -0.01 -3.88 9.03
C THR A 86 0.77 -5.07 9.59
N GLN A 87 1.86 -4.81 10.30
CA GLN A 87 2.67 -5.87 10.93
C GLN A 87 1.85 -6.69 11.92
N ALA A 88 1.06 -6.01 12.76
CA ALA A 88 0.19 -6.66 13.74
C ALA A 88 -0.91 -7.51 13.07
N LEU A 89 -1.54 -7.01 12.00
CA LEU A 89 -2.57 -7.71 11.23
C LEU A 89 -1.99 -8.98 10.59
N LEU A 90 -0.89 -8.86 9.85
CA LEU A 90 -0.28 -9.99 9.16
C LEU A 90 0.16 -11.08 10.16
N ALA A 91 0.72 -10.69 11.30
CA ALA A 91 1.12 -11.64 12.34
C ALA A 91 -0.08 -12.38 12.96
N GLU A 92 -1.23 -11.72 13.14
CA GLU A 92 -2.45 -12.39 13.61
C GLU A 92 -3.06 -13.29 12.54
N VAL A 93 -3.05 -12.89 11.27
CA VAL A 93 -3.48 -13.74 10.15
C VAL A 93 -2.65 -15.03 10.13
N VAL A 94 -1.33 -14.95 10.29
CA VAL A 94 -0.48 -16.14 10.44
C VAL A 94 -0.90 -16.94 11.68
N SER A 95 -1.09 -16.30 12.83
CA SER A 95 -1.44 -16.99 14.07
C SER A 95 -2.78 -17.73 14.01
N PHE A 96 -3.69 -17.37 13.11
CA PHE A 96 -4.98 -18.03 12.93
C PHE A 96 -4.84 -19.47 12.40
N PHE A 97 -3.80 -19.76 11.61
CA PHE A 97 -3.65 -21.07 11.00
C PHE A 97 -3.31 -22.15 12.05
N PRO A 98 -4.06 -23.27 12.11
CA PRO A 98 -3.89 -24.28 13.16
C PRO A 98 -2.57 -25.05 13.05
N SER A 99 -2.10 -25.27 11.82
CA SER A 99 -0.87 -26.02 11.52
C SER A 99 0.39 -25.22 11.90
N PRO A 100 1.23 -25.71 12.82
CA PRO A 100 2.50 -25.05 13.15
C PRO A 100 3.44 -24.92 11.94
N ARG A 101 3.39 -25.89 11.03
CA ARG A 101 4.18 -25.90 9.81
C ARG A 101 3.74 -24.79 8.86
N ASP A 102 2.44 -24.60 8.68
CA ASP A 102 1.91 -23.57 7.77
C ASP A 102 2.19 -22.18 8.34
N ARG A 103 2.08 -22.02 9.66
CA ARG A 103 2.48 -20.80 10.36
C ARG A 103 3.96 -20.47 10.14
N ALA A 104 4.85 -21.44 10.28
CA ALA A 104 6.28 -21.24 10.04
C ALA A 104 6.57 -20.85 8.58
N ASN A 105 5.90 -21.49 7.63
CA ASN A 105 6.05 -21.17 6.21
C ASN A 105 5.57 -19.75 5.88
N LEU A 106 4.39 -19.36 6.38
CA LEU A 106 3.85 -18.00 6.19
C LEU A 106 4.75 -16.94 6.85
N GLN A 107 5.21 -17.20 8.06
CA GLN A 107 6.12 -16.29 8.74
C GLN A 107 7.41 -16.09 7.92
N ALA A 108 7.97 -17.17 7.39
CA ALA A 108 9.15 -17.10 6.52
C ALA A 108 8.88 -16.35 5.20
N LEU A 109 7.69 -16.53 4.61
CA LEU A 109 7.26 -15.80 3.42
C LEU A 109 7.17 -14.29 3.69
N LEU A 110 6.48 -13.90 4.77
CA LEU A 110 6.33 -12.50 5.17
C LEU A 110 7.68 -11.83 5.44
N THR A 111 8.57 -12.49 6.19
CA THR A 111 9.92 -11.98 6.45
C THR A 111 10.70 -11.75 5.15
N LYS A 112 10.60 -12.68 4.19
CA LYS A 112 11.26 -12.53 2.89
C LYS A 112 10.64 -11.40 2.07
N ALA A 113 9.31 -11.28 2.03
CA ALA A 113 8.62 -10.21 1.33
C ALA A 113 9.03 -8.84 1.87
N GLN A 114 9.06 -8.67 3.20
CA GLN A 114 9.53 -7.45 3.85
C GLN A 114 10.98 -7.13 3.43
N ALA A 115 11.89 -8.10 3.51
CA ALA A 115 13.28 -7.90 3.14
C ALA A 115 13.49 -7.60 1.64
N VAL A 116 12.54 -7.95 0.77
CA VAL A 116 12.56 -7.55 -0.65
C VAL A 116 12.07 -6.11 -0.79
N MET A 117 10.98 -5.74 -0.10
CA MET A 117 10.44 -4.37 -0.11
C MET A 117 11.43 -3.36 0.46
N ASP A 118 12.11 -3.68 1.56
CA ASP A 118 13.11 -2.81 2.16
C ASP A 118 14.27 -2.54 1.19
N ARG A 119 14.79 -3.59 0.54
CA ARG A 119 15.83 -3.43 -0.50
C ARG A 119 15.34 -2.63 -1.71
N ALA A 120 14.07 -2.71 -2.05
CA ALA A 120 13.50 -1.89 -3.13
C ALA A 120 13.44 -0.42 -2.72
N ARG A 121 13.05 -0.13 -1.46
CA ARG A 121 13.06 1.21 -0.87
C ARG A 121 14.47 1.79 -0.83
N ASP A 122 15.47 1.03 -0.38
CA ASP A 122 16.89 1.45 -0.37
C ASP A 122 17.37 1.87 -1.76
N LYS A 123 16.97 1.14 -2.80
CA LYS A 123 17.33 1.46 -4.19
C LYS A 123 16.64 2.73 -4.69
N VAL A 124 15.38 2.93 -4.33
CA VAL A 124 14.65 4.18 -4.66
C VAL A 124 15.29 5.36 -3.93
N GLU A 125 15.63 5.20 -2.66
CA GLU A 125 16.30 6.23 -1.87
C GLU A 125 17.66 6.60 -2.50
N ALA A 126 18.49 5.61 -2.82
CA ALA A 126 19.77 5.84 -3.50
C ALA A 126 19.60 6.53 -4.85
N ALA A 127 18.56 6.16 -5.62
CA ALA A 127 18.24 6.81 -6.89
C ALA A 127 17.81 8.28 -6.70
N VAL A 128 16.98 8.57 -5.69
CA VAL A 128 16.55 9.94 -5.34
C VAL A 128 17.75 10.79 -4.93
N LEU A 129 18.65 10.27 -4.09
CA LEU A 129 19.87 10.97 -3.67
C LEU A 129 20.85 11.21 -4.83
N ALA A 130 20.83 10.35 -5.85
CA ALA A 130 21.63 10.52 -7.05
C ALA A 130 21.04 11.53 -8.06
N ILE A 131 19.82 12.04 -7.83
CA ILE A 131 19.24 13.10 -8.66
C ILE A 131 20.03 14.39 -8.42
N ASP A 132 20.68 14.89 -9.47
CA ASP A 132 21.28 16.23 -9.49
C ASP A 132 20.21 17.24 -9.93
N PRO A 133 19.70 18.09 -9.00
CA PRO A 133 18.64 19.04 -9.32
C PRO A 133 19.06 20.06 -10.37
N GLY A 134 20.36 20.43 -10.42
CA GLY A 134 20.89 21.39 -11.39
C GLY A 134 20.81 20.85 -12.81
N ARG A 135 21.24 19.60 -13.02
CA ARG A 135 21.11 18.92 -14.31
C ARG A 135 19.66 18.71 -14.75
N LEU A 136 18.75 18.47 -13.81
CA LEU A 136 17.32 18.30 -14.11
C LEU A 136 16.69 19.61 -14.58
N VAL A 137 17.04 20.72 -13.91
CA VAL A 137 16.62 22.07 -14.29
C VAL A 137 17.20 22.47 -15.65
N ASP A 138 18.48 22.17 -15.91
CA ASP A 138 19.13 22.45 -17.20
C ASP A 138 18.53 21.61 -18.35
N GLN A 139 18.04 20.40 -18.11
CA GLN A 139 17.30 19.61 -19.12
C GLN A 139 15.90 20.16 -19.39
N MET A 140 15.21 20.69 -18.37
CA MET A 140 13.87 21.25 -18.52
C MET A 140 13.87 22.68 -19.09
N LEU A 141 14.90 23.49 -18.79
CA LEU A 141 15.07 24.87 -19.26
C LEU A 141 16.08 24.99 -20.41
N GLY A 142 16.75 23.90 -20.77
CA GLY A 142 17.61 23.82 -21.95
C GLY A 142 16.83 24.22 -23.21
N PRO A 143 17.50 24.79 -24.22
CA PRO A 143 16.82 25.46 -25.30
C PRO A 143 15.87 24.49 -26.00
N SER A 144 14.58 24.83 -26.01
CA SER A 144 13.60 24.38 -27.00
C SER A 144 13.99 24.92 -28.39
N GLY A 145 15.21 24.64 -28.81
CA GLY A 145 15.86 25.18 -29.99
C GLY A 145 15.87 24.14 -31.09
N GLY A 146 14.87 24.22 -31.98
CA GLY A 146 15.01 23.67 -33.32
C GLY A 146 14.00 22.59 -33.72
N SER A 147 12.70 22.87 -33.64
CA SER A 147 11.80 22.32 -34.66
C SER A 147 10.68 23.32 -34.98
N SER A 148 11.09 24.42 -35.62
CA SER A 148 10.21 25.29 -36.40
C SER A 148 10.96 25.56 -37.68
N GLY A 149 10.66 24.80 -38.74
CA GLY A 149 11.36 24.96 -40.01
C GLY A 149 11.18 23.82 -41.01
N ALA A 150 9.94 23.50 -41.37
CA ALA A 150 9.63 22.94 -42.69
C ALA A 150 8.17 23.21 -43.03
N ALA A 151 7.88 24.43 -43.52
CA ALA A 151 6.66 24.65 -44.29
C ALA A 151 6.78 23.87 -45.61
N PRO A 152 5.77 23.10 -46.03
CA PRO A 152 5.81 22.46 -47.34
C PRO A 152 5.79 23.54 -48.42
N ALA A 153 6.74 23.49 -49.34
CA ALA A 153 6.76 24.37 -50.51
C ALA A 153 5.46 24.18 -51.31
N SER A 154 4.73 25.27 -51.52
CA SER A 154 3.53 25.29 -52.37
C SER A 154 3.89 24.94 -53.80
N SER A 155 3.18 23.96 -54.37
CA SER A 155 3.29 23.57 -55.77
C SER A 155 2.89 24.74 -56.68
N ALA A 156 3.82 25.22 -57.50
CA ALA A 156 3.49 26.10 -58.62
C ALA A 156 2.82 25.27 -59.72
N SER A 157 1.55 25.57 -59.99
CA SER A 157 0.82 25.08 -61.15
C SER A 157 1.35 25.77 -62.41
N ASN A 158 1.75 25.00 -63.42
CA ASN A 158 2.08 25.52 -64.74
C ASN A 158 0.79 26.00 -65.44
N PRO A 159 0.79 27.15 -66.13
CA PRO A 159 -0.29 27.48 -67.05
C PRO A 159 -0.19 26.63 -68.31
N THR A 160 -1.35 26.19 -68.78
CA THR A 160 -1.58 25.61 -70.09
C THR A 160 -1.70 26.73 -71.12
N ASP A 161 -1.10 26.52 -72.29
CA ASP A 161 -1.52 27.05 -73.57
C ASP A 161 -1.47 25.90 -74.59
#